data_AF-A0A3D4RQI8-F1
#
_entry.id   AF-A0A3D4RQI8-F1
#
_cell.length_a   1.000
_cell.length_b   1.000
_cell.length_c   1.000
_cell.angle_alpha   90.00
_cell.angle_beta   90.00
_cell.angle_gamma   90.00
#
_symmetry.space_group_name_H-M   'P 1'
#
loop_
_entity.id
_entity.type
_entity.pdbx_description
1 polymer ?
#
loop_
_entity_poly.entity_id
_entity_poly.type
_entity_poly.pdbx_seq_one_letter_code
_entity_poly.pdbx_strand_id
1 'polypeptide(L)'
;MVARGGEELEDDRMNCPQGSVGEVLSRLQEEGLIDNNQQNQAVACLSRLDDEMQPWYLRTLIGFSAWFSSLLLLGFVLEIGLVDDEVGYIALGLGLLLAAIVLSRVIDNDFSNQTALACNLAGQCLLVIGIAGTMPGDEFKMALVCLILLNALLIPLYSDRVFRTLAPMIMVAAMVALLYAYQVQAVLPLVVPALAALFLWMVSNEDWFSVNGHDQWARPLMAGLLLGLFGCTLLSTVYVLPELADRFEFYPRPWLSTLGIGLLLLYAEYRFLCADVFGGFWTLPAISAYGMTTLILLATLPAPGIGLSVMIMLLGTARGSPTMAGAGIGFLALFMGAWFYGIETSLLVKAYSLIGAGLLALIARWLLLRLTFQPASQAVDALDHGESGHA
;
A
#
# COMPACT_ATOMS: atom_id res chain seq x y z
N MET A 1 31.13 12.76 67.16
CA MET A 1 32.33 11.93 66.87
C MET A 1 31.81 10.57 66.46
N VAL A 2 31.44 10.34 65.20
CA VAL A 2 32.26 10.10 63.98
C VAL A 2 32.89 8.69 63.95
N ALA A 3 32.68 8.05 62.78
CA ALA A 3 33.26 6.84 62.19
C ALA A 3 32.59 5.49 62.57
N ARG A 4 31.82 4.84 61.68
CA ARG A 4 32.10 4.18 60.36
C ARG A 4 32.68 2.77 60.51
N GLY A 5 32.06 1.82 59.81
CA GLY A 5 32.60 0.49 59.53
C GLY A 5 31.52 -0.52 59.21
N GLY A 6 30.80 -0.32 58.11
CA GLY A 6 30.06 -1.38 57.44
C GLY A 6 30.87 -1.83 56.24
N GLU A 7 31.02 -3.14 56.05
CA GLU A 7 31.40 -3.83 54.81
C GLU A 7 31.28 -5.36 55.05
N GLU A 8 31.04 -6.10 53.97
CA GLU A 8 30.88 -7.57 53.86
C GLU A 8 29.45 -8.14 53.91
N LEU A 9 28.58 -7.65 53.02
CA LEU A 9 27.48 -8.43 52.43
C LEU A 9 27.38 -8.12 50.93
N GLU A 10 28.45 -8.35 50.18
CA GLU A 10 28.44 -8.25 48.72
C GLU A 10 29.56 -9.13 48.18
N ASP A 11 29.19 -10.19 47.45
CA ASP A 11 29.86 -10.71 46.25
C ASP A 11 29.72 -12.25 46.09
N ASP A 12 28.48 -12.74 45.97
CA ASP A 12 28.24 -14.12 45.49
C ASP A 12 27.01 -14.23 44.56
N ARG A 13 26.70 -13.14 43.85
CA ARG A 13 25.57 -13.09 42.90
C ARG A 13 25.90 -12.41 41.58
N MET A 14 27.08 -12.62 41.00
CA MET A 14 27.30 -12.25 39.60
C MET A 14 28.28 -13.19 38.91
N ASN A 15 27.85 -14.43 38.68
CA ASN A 15 28.40 -15.23 37.59
C ASN A 15 27.33 -16.18 37.05
N CYS A 16 26.26 -15.63 36.45
CA CYS A 16 25.40 -16.43 35.58
C CYS A 16 26.21 -16.71 34.30
N PRO A 17 26.62 -17.96 34.00
CA PRO A 17 27.15 -18.27 32.69
C PRO A 17 26.06 -17.89 31.68
N GLN A 18 26.41 -17.11 30.67
CA GLN A 18 25.55 -16.88 29.50
C GLN A 18 25.46 -18.20 28.73
N GLY A 19 24.78 -19.19 29.31
CA GLY A 19 24.44 -20.43 28.63
C GLY A 19 23.58 -20.07 27.45
N SER A 20 23.93 -20.59 26.28
CA SER A 20 23.07 -20.45 25.10
C SER A 20 21.67 -20.95 25.45
N VAL A 21 20.62 -20.39 24.84
CA VAL A 21 19.24 -20.82 25.11
C VAL A 21 19.07 -22.34 24.90
N GLY A 22 19.85 -22.93 23.99
CA GLY A 22 19.92 -24.39 23.80
C GLY A 22 20.44 -25.16 25.02
N GLU A 23 21.39 -24.59 25.77
CA GLU A 23 21.93 -25.18 26.99
C GLU A 23 20.94 -25.09 28.16
N VAL A 24 20.14 -24.02 28.21
CA VAL A 24 19.05 -23.89 29.18
C VAL A 24 17.95 -24.91 28.88
N LEU A 25 17.59 -25.09 27.60
CA LEU A 25 16.60 -26.08 27.18
C LEU A 25 17.06 -27.52 27.44
N SER A 26 18.34 -27.84 27.24
CA SER A 26 18.87 -29.16 27.57
C SER A 26 18.86 -29.42 29.08
N ARG A 27 19.19 -28.42 29.91
CA ARG A 27 19.10 -28.56 31.38
C ARG A 27 17.66 -28.75 31.87
N LEU A 28 16.70 -28.01 31.31
CA LEU A 28 15.29 -28.17 31.67
C LEU A 28 14.74 -29.56 31.28
N GLN A 29 15.26 -30.16 30.21
CA GLN A 29 14.95 -31.53 29.82
C GLN A 29 15.59 -32.55 30.78
N GLU A 30 16.85 -32.34 31.15
CA GLU A 30 17.57 -33.18 32.13
C GLU A 30 16.90 -33.13 33.52
N GLU A 31 16.33 -31.99 33.90
CA GLU A 31 15.55 -31.81 35.13
C GLU A 31 14.12 -32.37 35.04
N GLY A 32 13.71 -32.90 33.89
CA GLY A 32 12.39 -33.49 33.67
C GLY A 32 11.23 -32.48 33.69
N LEU A 33 11.53 -31.19 33.56
CA LEU A 33 10.55 -30.11 33.60
C LEU A 33 9.86 -29.88 32.24
N ILE A 34 10.50 -30.31 31.15
CA ILE A 34 9.95 -30.23 29.79
C ILE A 34 10.08 -31.57 29.07
N ASP A 35 9.08 -31.88 28.26
CA ASP A 35 9.05 -33.11 27.47
C ASP A 35 9.68 -32.91 26.08
N ASN A 36 10.07 -33.99 25.40
CA ASN A 36 10.76 -33.91 24.08
C ASN A 36 9.99 -33.09 23.03
N ASN A 37 8.65 -33.14 23.07
CA ASN A 37 7.80 -32.37 22.16
C ASN A 37 7.85 -30.86 22.47
N GLN A 38 7.92 -30.48 23.75
CA GLN A 38 7.98 -29.08 24.18
C GLN A 38 9.35 -28.47 23.87
N GLN A 39 10.44 -29.23 24.01
CA GLN A 39 11.77 -28.79 23.60
C GLN A 39 11.86 -28.54 22.09
N ASN A 40 11.35 -29.46 21.27
CA ASN A 40 11.32 -29.29 19.82
C ASN A 40 10.48 -28.07 19.40
N GLN A 41 9.36 -27.81 20.08
CA GLN A 41 8.56 -26.60 19.86
C GLN A 41 9.31 -25.32 20.28
N ALA A 42 10.03 -25.36 21.40
CA ALA A 42 10.82 -24.21 21.88
C ALA A 42 11.99 -23.91 20.93
N VAL A 43 12.71 -24.92 20.45
CA VAL A 43 13.78 -24.76 19.46
C VAL A 43 13.22 -24.24 18.13
N ALA A 44 12.08 -24.78 17.67
CA ALA A 44 11.42 -24.30 16.46
C ALA A 44 10.87 -22.85 16.60
N CYS A 45 10.48 -22.46 17.82
CA CYS A 45 10.07 -21.08 18.12
C CYS A 45 11.28 -20.13 18.07
N LEU A 46 12.41 -20.53 18.67
CA LEU A 46 13.64 -19.74 18.67
C LEU A 46 14.22 -19.57 17.27
N SER A 47 14.24 -20.62 16.45
CA SER A 47 14.69 -20.50 15.06
C SER A 47 13.80 -19.56 14.24
N ARG A 48 12.49 -19.51 14.50
CA ARG A 48 11.58 -18.54 13.87
C ARG A 48 11.88 -17.11 14.32
N LEU A 49 12.21 -16.91 15.60
CA LEU A 49 12.58 -15.59 16.12
C LEU A 49 13.92 -15.10 15.53
N ASP A 50 14.89 -15.99 15.33
CA ASP A 50 16.15 -15.66 14.67
C ASP A 50 15.95 -15.27 13.20
N ASP A 51 15.09 -15.98 12.46
CA ASP A 51 14.70 -15.60 11.10
C ASP A 51 13.97 -14.23 11.10
N GLU A 52 13.04 -13.99 12.03
CA GLU A 52 12.38 -12.69 12.20
C GLU A 52 13.37 -11.56 12.56
N MET A 53 14.44 -11.87 13.28
CA MET A 53 15.52 -10.93 13.64
C MET A 53 16.50 -10.62 12.51
N GLN A 54 16.38 -11.27 11.34
CA GLN A 54 17.24 -10.96 10.20
C GLN A 54 17.11 -9.46 9.84
N PRO A 55 18.22 -8.69 9.86
CA PRO A 55 18.13 -7.24 9.82
C PRO A 55 17.41 -6.73 8.56
N TRP A 56 16.49 -5.78 8.72
CA TRP A 56 15.66 -5.24 7.63
C TRP A 56 16.49 -4.75 6.43
N TYR A 57 17.72 -4.24 6.68
CA TYR A 57 18.62 -3.79 5.62
C TYR A 57 19.15 -4.96 4.78
N LEU A 58 19.37 -6.14 5.37
CA LEU A 58 19.84 -7.33 4.67
C LEU A 58 18.72 -7.88 3.77
N ARG A 59 17.48 -7.96 4.30
CA ARG A 59 16.30 -8.33 3.50
C ARG A 59 16.08 -7.37 2.33
N THR A 60 16.23 -6.07 2.56
CA THR A 60 16.12 -5.03 1.53
C THR A 60 17.22 -5.18 0.47
N LEU A 61 18.46 -5.45 0.88
CA LEU A 61 19.60 -5.67 0.00
C LEU A 61 19.38 -6.89 -0.89
N ILE A 62 18.95 -8.02 -0.32
CA ILE A 62 18.66 -9.27 -1.06
C ILE A 62 17.57 -9.02 -2.10
N GLY A 63 16.48 -8.32 -1.72
CA GLY A 63 15.43 -7.94 -2.66
C GLY A 63 15.95 -7.08 -3.80
N PHE A 64 16.74 -6.05 -3.51
CA PHE A 64 17.33 -5.18 -4.53
C PHE A 64 18.29 -5.93 -5.46
N SER A 65 19.11 -6.83 -4.90
CA SER A 65 20.01 -7.68 -5.69
C SER A 65 19.26 -8.62 -6.62
N ALA A 66 18.14 -9.20 -6.18
CA ALA A 66 17.32 -10.05 -7.03
C ALA A 66 16.68 -9.28 -8.19
N TRP A 67 16.15 -8.09 -7.92
CA TRP A 67 15.60 -7.21 -8.96
C TRP A 67 16.68 -6.82 -9.97
N PHE A 68 17.86 -6.42 -9.49
CA PHE A 68 18.99 -6.09 -10.35
C PHE A 68 19.48 -7.30 -11.16
N SER A 69 19.56 -8.47 -10.54
CA SER A 69 19.91 -9.72 -11.21
C SER A 69 18.91 -10.09 -12.30
N SER A 70 17.62 -9.83 -12.12
CA SER A 70 16.60 -10.09 -13.15
C SER A 70 16.82 -9.23 -14.40
N LEU A 71 17.21 -7.95 -14.22
CA LEU A 71 17.52 -7.03 -15.31
C LEU A 71 18.80 -7.43 -16.05
N LEU A 72 19.83 -7.84 -15.31
CA LEU A 72 21.07 -8.35 -15.90
C LEU A 72 20.85 -9.65 -16.67
N LEU A 73 20.05 -10.58 -16.11
CA LEU A 73 19.69 -11.82 -16.78
C LEU A 73 18.91 -11.54 -18.07
N LEU A 74 17.93 -10.62 -18.01
CA LEU A 74 17.17 -10.21 -19.18
C LEU A 74 18.06 -9.59 -20.25
N GLY A 75 18.92 -8.63 -19.87
CA GLY A 75 19.87 -8.01 -20.79
C GLY A 75 20.85 -9.02 -21.40
N PHE A 76 21.36 -9.95 -20.60
CA PHE A 76 22.23 -11.04 -21.07
C PHE A 76 21.54 -11.91 -22.13
N VAL A 77 20.30 -12.35 -21.88
CA VAL A 77 19.56 -13.21 -22.82
C VAL A 77 19.26 -12.47 -24.12
N LEU A 78 18.84 -11.20 -24.05
CA LEU A 78 18.48 -10.40 -25.21
C LEU A 78 19.69 -10.00 -26.07
N GLU A 79 20.86 -9.74 -25.47
CA GLU A 79 22.04 -9.26 -26.20
C GLU A 79 22.93 -10.37 -26.76
N ILE A 80 22.98 -11.55 -26.12
CA ILE A 80 23.89 -12.63 -26.54
C ILE A 80 23.35 -13.41 -27.74
N GLY A 81 22.09 -13.20 -28.13
CA GLY A 81 21.44 -14.02 -29.16
C GLY A 81 21.41 -15.49 -28.74
N LEU A 82 21.32 -15.78 -27.43
CA LEU A 82 21.16 -17.15 -26.95
C LEU A 82 19.88 -17.78 -27.51
N VAL A 83 18.93 -16.92 -27.85
CA VAL A 83 17.62 -17.19 -28.41
C VAL A 83 17.42 -16.19 -29.54
N ASP A 84 17.43 -16.68 -30.78
CA ASP A 84 17.31 -15.84 -31.97
C ASP A 84 15.89 -15.86 -32.57
N ASP A 85 14.99 -16.68 -32.02
CA ASP A 85 13.62 -16.87 -32.52
C ASP A 85 12.56 -16.67 -31.43
N GLU A 86 11.36 -16.27 -31.85
CA GLU A 86 10.24 -15.98 -30.95
C GLU A 86 9.84 -17.22 -30.14
N VAL A 87 9.98 -18.40 -30.73
CA VAL A 87 9.68 -19.68 -30.07
C VAL A 87 10.66 -19.95 -28.93
N GLY A 88 11.95 -19.65 -29.10
CA GLY A 88 12.91 -19.79 -28.02
C GLY A 88 12.64 -18.82 -26.86
N TYR A 89 12.14 -17.60 -27.13
CA TYR A 89 11.79 -16.65 -26.07
C TYR A 89 10.60 -17.14 -25.27
N ILE A 90 9.59 -17.71 -25.94
CA ILE A 90 8.45 -18.37 -25.30
C ILE A 90 8.92 -19.56 -24.46
N ALA A 91 9.75 -20.44 -25.01
CA ALA A 91 10.21 -21.64 -24.32
C ALA A 91 11.03 -21.31 -23.05
N LEU A 92 11.98 -20.38 -23.16
CA LEU A 92 12.80 -19.93 -22.04
C LEU A 92 11.96 -19.19 -21.00
N GLY A 93 11.04 -18.32 -21.45
CA GLY A 93 10.11 -17.60 -20.59
C GLY A 93 9.23 -18.55 -19.77
N LEU A 94 8.61 -19.56 -20.42
CA LEU A 94 7.85 -20.60 -19.74
C LEU A 94 8.72 -21.41 -18.77
N GLY A 95 9.94 -21.76 -19.16
CA GLY A 95 10.90 -22.47 -18.30
C GLY A 95 11.21 -21.71 -17.01
N LEU A 96 11.50 -20.40 -17.12
CA LEU A 96 11.77 -19.54 -15.97
C LEU A 96 10.53 -19.34 -15.08
N LEU A 97 9.34 -19.20 -15.67
CA LEU A 97 8.08 -19.10 -14.91
C LEU A 97 7.77 -20.39 -14.15
N LEU A 98 7.94 -21.55 -14.79
CA LEU A 98 7.77 -22.86 -14.13
C LEU A 98 8.79 -23.04 -13.00
N ALA A 99 10.06 -22.71 -13.24
CA ALA A 99 11.10 -22.76 -12.23
C ALA A 99 10.76 -21.85 -11.04
N ALA A 100 10.28 -20.63 -11.31
CA ALA A 100 9.85 -19.69 -10.26
C ALA A 100 8.69 -20.25 -9.43
N ILE A 101 7.65 -20.81 -10.06
CA ILE A 101 6.48 -21.38 -9.36
C ILE A 101 6.88 -22.58 -8.49
N VAL A 102 7.76 -23.45 -9.00
CA VAL A 102 8.25 -24.61 -8.25
C VAL A 102 9.10 -24.14 -7.07
N LEU A 103 10.04 -23.23 -7.32
CA LEU A 103 10.95 -22.72 -6.30
C LEU A 103 10.19 -22.01 -5.16
N SER A 104 9.16 -21.22 -5.50
CA SER A 104 8.32 -20.50 -4.53
C SER A 104 7.40 -21.42 -3.70
N ARG A 105 7.30 -22.71 -4.05
CA ARG A 105 6.47 -23.70 -3.33
C ARG A 105 7.28 -24.71 -2.54
N VAL A 106 8.52 -24.99 -2.95
CA VAL A 106 9.34 -26.05 -2.37
C VAL A 106 10.27 -25.52 -1.27
N ILE A 107 10.78 -24.28 -1.42
CA ILE A 107 11.78 -23.72 -0.51
C ILE A 107 11.25 -22.43 0.09
N ASP A 108 11.06 -22.42 1.40
CA ASP A 108 10.62 -21.25 2.15
C ASP A 108 11.83 -20.57 2.81
N ASN A 109 12.54 -19.74 2.04
CA ASN A 109 13.55 -18.83 2.57
C ASN A 109 13.61 -17.53 1.73
N ASP A 110 14.07 -16.44 2.34
CA ASP A 110 14.06 -15.11 1.72
C ASP A 110 14.87 -15.08 0.41
N PHE A 111 16.02 -15.74 0.35
CA PHE A 111 16.86 -15.78 -0.86
C PHE A 111 16.16 -16.49 -2.03
N SER A 112 15.52 -17.63 -1.77
CA SER A 112 14.80 -18.46 -2.74
C SER A 112 13.56 -17.73 -3.24
N ASN A 113 12.81 -17.10 -2.34
CA ASN A 113 11.63 -16.30 -2.70
C ASN A 113 12.01 -15.14 -3.62
N GLN A 114 13.12 -14.45 -3.34
CA GLN A 114 13.63 -13.36 -4.18
C GLN A 114 14.20 -13.87 -5.51
N THR A 115 14.89 -15.01 -5.52
CA THR A 115 15.36 -15.67 -6.76
C THR A 115 14.19 -16.09 -7.64
N ALA A 116 13.16 -16.70 -7.04
CA ALA A 116 11.94 -17.08 -7.72
C ALA A 116 11.24 -15.85 -8.30
N LEU A 117 11.15 -14.74 -7.55
CA LEU A 117 10.60 -13.47 -8.03
C LEU A 117 11.38 -12.93 -9.25
N ALA A 118 12.72 -12.97 -9.20
CA ALA A 118 13.57 -12.56 -10.31
C ALA A 118 13.35 -13.43 -11.56
N CYS A 119 13.31 -14.75 -11.41
CA CYS A 119 12.97 -15.69 -12.48
C CYS A 119 11.56 -15.46 -13.01
N ASN A 120 10.61 -15.13 -12.14
CA ASN A 120 9.23 -14.83 -12.53
C ASN A 120 9.19 -13.59 -13.42
N LEU A 121 9.74 -12.47 -12.97
CA LEU A 121 9.73 -11.21 -13.73
C LEU A 121 10.49 -11.32 -15.06
N ALA A 122 11.67 -11.93 -15.07
CA ALA A 122 12.43 -12.18 -16.29
C ALA A 122 11.67 -13.11 -17.26
N GLY A 123 11.07 -14.19 -16.72
CA GLY A 123 10.26 -15.13 -17.48
C GLY A 123 9.02 -14.47 -18.10
N GLN A 124 8.36 -13.57 -17.37
CA GLN A 124 7.26 -12.76 -17.91
C GLN A 124 7.72 -11.90 -19.08
N CYS A 125 8.84 -11.16 -18.94
CA CYS A 125 9.37 -10.32 -20.01
C CYS A 125 9.66 -11.13 -21.28
N LEU A 126 10.40 -12.24 -21.17
CA LEU A 126 10.73 -13.09 -22.32
C LEU A 126 9.48 -13.71 -22.96
N LEU A 127 8.55 -14.21 -22.14
CA LEU A 127 7.32 -14.81 -22.65
C LEU A 127 6.46 -13.78 -23.38
N VAL A 128 6.33 -12.59 -22.82
CA VAL A 128 5.57 -11.48 -23.41
C VAL A 128 6.19 -11.03 -24.73
N ILE A 129 7.53 -10.89 -24.79
CA ILE A 129 8.27 -10.56 -26.03
C ILE A 129 8.03 -11.63 -27.10
N GLY A 130 8.23 -12.91 -26.75
CA GLY A 130 8.06 -14.02 -27.69
C GLY A 130 6.62 -14.14 -28.21
N ILE A 131 5.62 -14.09 -27.32
CA ILE A 131 4.20 -14.15 -27.75
C ILE A 131 3.85 -12.95 -28.64
N ALA A 132 4.27 -11.74 -28.26
CA ALA A 132 4.01 -10.54 -29.04
C ALA A 132 4.61 -10.61 -30.45
N GLY A 133 5.84 -11.12 -30.59
CA GLY A 133 6.51 -11.29 -31.89
C GLY A 133 5.85 -12.34 -32.79
N THR A 134 5.24 -13.40 -32.24
CA THR A 134 4.55 -14.42 -33.05
C THR A 134 3.19 -13.97 -33.61
N MET A 135 2.58 -12.94 -33.02
CA MET A 135 1.22 -12.54 -33.35
C MET A 135 1.21 -11.44 -34.41
N PRO A 136 0.35 -11.53 -35.45
CA PRO A 136 0.21 -10.46 -36.42
C PRO A 136 -0.41 -9.22 -35.75
N GLY A 137 0.30 -8.08 -35.76
CA GLY A 137 -0.22 -6.82 -35.22
C GLY A 137 0.87 -5.90 -34.65
N ASP A 138 0.44 -5.04 -33.73
CA ASP A 138 1.31 -4.14 -33.00
C ASP A 138 1.88 -4.88 -31.78
N GLU A 139 3.17 -5.26 -31.87
CA GLU A 139 3.88 -6.03 -30.85
C GLU A 139 3.78 -5.37 -29.47
N PHE A 140 3.89 -4.05 -29.39
CA PHE A 140 3.82 -3.33 -28.11
C PHE A 140 2.44 -3.47 -27.46
N LYS A 141 1.36 -3.31 -28.23
CA LYS A 141 -0.01 -3.50 -27.70
C LYS A 141 -0.26 -4.94 -27.28
N MET A 142 0.19 -5.91 -28.09
CA MET A 142 0.05 -7.33 -27.76
C MET A 142 0.83 -7.70 -26.52
N ALA A 143 2.02 -7.14 -26.34
CA ALA A 143 2.84 -7.33 -25.15
C ALA A 143 2.11 -6.84 -23.88
N LEU A 144 1.50 -5.66 -23.92
CA LEU A 144 0.75 -5.11 -22.80
C LEU A 144 -0.48 -5.95 -22.43
N VAL A 145 -1.26 -6.40 -23.42
CA VAL A 145 -2.41 -7.29 -23.19
C VAL A 145 -1.95 -8.62 -22.60
N CYS A 146 -0.88 -9.20 -23.16
CA CYS A 146 -0.30 -10.43 -22.64
C CYS A 146 0.16 -10.27 -21.19
N LEU A 147 0.79 -9.15 -20.84
CA LEU A 147 1.26 -8.87 -19.48
C LEU A 147 0.09 -8.77 -18.48
N ILE A 148 -1.03 -8.15 -18.87
CA ILE A 148 -2.25 -8.08 -18.04
C ILE A 148 -2.82 -9.49 -17.80
N LEU A 149 -2.99 -10.26 -18.87
CA LEU A 149 -3.55 -11.62 -18.78
C LEU A 149 -2.63 -12.56 -17.99
N LEU A 150 -1.31 -12.46 -18.19
CA LEU A 150 -0.32 -13.26 -17.49
C LEU A 150 -0.30 -12.96 -15.99
N ASN A 151 -0.34 -11.69 -15.59
CA ASN A 151 -0.42 -11.34 -14.17
C ASN A 151 -1.74 -11.80 -13.53
N ALA A 152 -2.86 -11.67 -14.24
CA ALA A 152 -4.15 -12.19 -13.78
C ALA A 152 -4.10 -13.72 -13.57
N LEU A 153 -3.45 -14.46 -14.47
CA LEU A 153 -3.24 -15.89 -14.36
C LEU A 153 -2.28 -16.26 -13.22
N LEU A 154 -1.21 -15.50 -13.02
CA LEU A 154 -0.17 -15.82 -12.03
C LEU A 154 -0.58 -15.52 -10.59
N ILE A 155 -1.50 -14.58 -10.34
CA ILE A 155 -2.00 -14.26 -8.99
C ILE A 155 -2.42 -15.51 -8.18
N PRO A 156 -3.28 -16.41 -8.70
CA PRO A 156 -3.65 -17.64 -7.99
C PRO A 156 -2.56 -18.73 -8.02
N LEU A 157 -1.68 -18.74 -9.02
CA LEU A 157 -0.67 -19.78 -9.19
C LEU A 157 0.57 -19.56 -8.31
N TYR A 158 0.95 -18.31 -8.08
CA TYR A 158 2.17 -17.93 -7.39
C TYR A 158 1.88 -17.67 -5.91
N SER A 159 2.68 -18.28 -5.02
CA SER A 159 2.47 -18.25 -3.56
C SER A 159 3.01 -16.99 -2.89
N ASP A 160 3.94 -16.28 -3.54
CA ASP A 160 4.69 -15.19 -2.91
C ASP A 160 3.88 -13.90 -2.72
N ARG A 161 4.10 -13.24 -1.58
CA ARG A 161 3.39 -12.00 -1.20
C ARG A 161 3.87 -10.79 -1.99
N VAL A 162 5.17 -10.70 -2.30
CA VAL A 162 5.74 -9.56 -3.03
C VAL A 162 5.19 -9.56 -4.45
N PHE A 163 5.20 -10.71 -5.11
CA PHE A 163 4.61 -10.86 -6.44
C PHE A 163 3.13 -10.46 -6.47
N ARG A 164 2.32 -10.94 -5.53
CA ARG A 164 0.89 -10.59 -5.48
C ARG A 164 0.63 -9.10 -5.24
N THR A 165 1.61 -8.39 -4.66
CA THR A 165 1.57 -6.93 -4.52
C THR A 165 1.99 -6.24 -5.82
N LEU A 166 2.99 -6.76 -6.52
CA LEU A 166 3.45 -6.21 -7.79
C LEU A 166 2.45 -6.44 -8.93
N ALA A 167 1.75 -7.58 -8.95
CA ALA A 167 0.89 -7.96 -10.07
C ALA A 167 -0.22 -6.92 -10.37
N PRO A 168 -1.04 -6.45 -9.41
CA PRO A 168 -2.00 -5.38 -9.67
C PRO A 168 -1.34 -4.08 -10.12
N MET A 169 -0.18 -3.73 -9.56
CA MET A 169 0.57 -2.53 -9.96
C MET A 169 1.03 -2.61 -11.42
N ILE A 170 1.59 -3.76 -11.83
CA ILE A 170 1.99 -4.04 -13.21
C ILE A 170 0.77 -4.03 -14.14
N MET A 171 -0.34 -4.64 -13.74
CA MET A 171 -1.59 -4.66 -14.53
C MET A 171 -2.14 -3.24 -14.73
N VAL A 172 -2.15 -2.40 -13.69
CA VAL A 172 -2.57 -1.00 -13.79
C VAL A 172 -1.62 -0.22 -14.71
N ALA A 173 -0.30 -0.37 -14.54
CA ALA A 173 0.67 0.29 -15.41
C ALA A 173 0.52 -0.14 -16.88
N ALA A 174 0.35 -1.43 -17.14
CA ALA A 174 0.13 -1.98 -18.48
C ALA A 174 -1.19 -1.49 -19.09
N MET A 175 -2.26 -1.43 -18.29
CA MET A 175 -3.55 -0.87 -18.72
C MET A 175 -3.41 0.61 -19.10
N VAL A 176 -2.73 1.41 -18.29
CA VAL A 176 -2.47 2.82 -18.58
C VAL A 176 -1.70 2.97 -19.89
N ALA A 177 -0.59 2.23 -20.05
CA ALA A 177 0.18 2.22 -21.30
C ALA A 177 -0.66 1.80 -22.51
N LEU A 178 -1.58 0.83 -22.34
CA LEU A 178 -2.47 0.36 -23.39
C LEU A 178 -3.45 1.46 -23.82
N LEU A 179 -4.00 2.23 -22.88
CA LEU A 179 -4.87 3.37 -23.17
C LEU A 179 -4.14 4.44 -24.02
N TYR A 180 -2.86 4.71 -23.75
CA TYR A 180 -2.06 5.59 -24.60
C TYR A 180 -1.78 4.98 -25.96
N ALA A 181 -1.43 3.69 -26.01
CA ALA A 181 -1.13 3.01 -27.27
C ALA A 181 -2.34 2.99 -28.22
N TYR A 182 -3.56 2.93 -27.69
CA TYR A 182 -4.81 3.07 -28.45
C TYR A 182 -5.30 4.51 -28.62
N GLN A 183 -4.59 5.51 -28.09
CA GLN A 183 -4.97 6.93 -28.13
C GLN A 183 -6.35 7.22 -27.48
N VAL A 184 -6.71 6.45 -26.45
CA VAL A 184 -7.96 6.57 -25.68
C VAL A 184 -7.70 7.05 -24.25
N GLN A 185 -6.59 7.73 -24.00
CA GLN A 185 -6.21 8.27 -22.69
C GLN A 185 -7.25 9.24 -22.09
N ALA A 186 -8.20 9.75 -22.90
CA ALA A 186 -9.37 10.50 -22.43
C ALA A 186 -10.26 9.73 -21.43
N VAL A 187 -10.15 8.40 -21.37
CA VAL A 187 -10.86 7.54 -20.43
C VAL A 187 -10.13 7.43 -19.08
N LEU A 188 -8.84 7.76 -19.02
CA LEU A 188 -8.01 7.64 -17.82
C LEU A 188 -8.61 8.32 -16.57
N PRO A 189 -9.27 9.50 -16.68
CA PRO A 189 -9.90 10.13 -15.53
C PRO A 189 -11.08 9.37 -14.93
N LEU A 190 -11.68 8.44 -15.69
CA LEU A 190 -12.75 7.56 -15.22
C LEU A 190 -12.19 6.25 -14.62
N VAL A 191 -11.01 5.82 -15.11
CA VAL A 191 -10.32 4.62 -14.61
C VAL A 191 -9.87 4.79 -13.17
N VAL A 192 -9.31 5.95 -12.81
CA VAL A 192 -8.84 6.20 -11.43
C VAL A 192 -9.96 6.09 -10.39
N PRO A 193 -11.13 6.75 -10.53
CA PRO A 193 -12.28 6.51 -9.67
C PRO A 193 -12.77 5.06 -9.67
N ALA A 194 -12.74 4.35 -10.81
CA ALA A 194 -13.13 2.95 -10.86
C ALA A 194 -12.20 2.05 -10.04
N LEU A 195 -10.88 2.27 -10.12
CA LEU A 195 -9.88 1.58 -9.30
C LEU A 195 -10.02 1.95 -7.82
N ALA A 196 -10.28 3.22 -7.51
CA ALA A 196 -10.56 3.68 -6.15
C ALA A 196 -11.83 3.03 -5.57
N ALA A 197 -12.89 2.88 -6.38
CA ALA A 197 -14.12 2.21 -5.98
C ALA A 197 -13.88 0.72 -5.72
N LEU A 198 -13.09 0.05 -6.57
CA LEU A 198 -12.67 -1.33 -6.35
C LEU A 198 -11.88 -1.48 -5.04
N PHE A 199 -10.92 -0.58 -4.80
CA PHE A 199 -10.14 -0.56 -3.56
C PHE A 199 -11.04 -0.35 -2.33
N LEU A 200 -11.93 0.65 -2.38
CA LEU A 200 -12.89 0.93 -1.31
C LEU A 200 -13.82 -0.27 -1.05
N TRP A 201 -14.27 -0.95 -2.10
CA TRP A 201 -15.05 -2.17 -1.99
C TRP A 201 -14.25 -3.29 -1.32
N MET A 202 -12.98 -3.51 -1.71
CA MET A 202 -12.13 -4.53 -1.08
C MET A 202 -11.94 -4.25 0.42
N VAL A 203 -11.60 -3.01 0.78
CA VAL A 203 -11.45 -2.59 2.18
C VAL A 203 -12.78 -2.73 2.94
N SER A 204 -13.90 -2.36 2.33
CA SER A 204 -15.22 -2.46 2.96
C SER A 204 -15.62 -3.90 3.27
N ASN A 205 -15.14 -4.85 2.47
CA ASN A 205 -15.43 -6.28 2.61
C ASN A 205 -14.26 -7.08 3.19
N GLU A 206 -13.29 -6.43 3.84
CA GLU A 206 -12.11 -7.09 4.44
C GLU A 206 -12.52 -8.20 5.42
N ASP A 207 -13.57 -7.97 6.22
CA ASP A 207 -14.09 -8.96 7.17
C ASP A 207 -14.59 -10.23 6.48
N TRP A 208 -15.20 -10.09 5.30
CA TRP A 208 -15.63 -11.23 4.48
C TRP A 208 -14.44 -12.02 3.94
N PHE A 209 -13.36 -11.35 3.52
CA PHE A 209 -12.14 -12.04 3.09
C PHE A 209 -11.45 -12.76 4.23
N SER A 210 -11.43 -12.16 5.43
CA SER A 210 -10.87 -12.75 6.65
C SER A 210 -11.61 -14.03 7.05
N VAL A 211 -12.95 -13.97 7.13
CA VAL A 211 -13.78 -15.12 7.52
C VAL A 211 -13.66 -16.29 6.54
N ASN A 212 -13.50 -16.03 5.24
CA ASN A 212 -13.37 -17.07 4.22
C ASN A 212 -11.92 -17.56 4.00
N GLY A 213 -10.96 -17.12 4.82
CA GLY A 213 -9.55 -17.54 4.70
C GLY A 213 -8.80 -16.97 3.49
N HIS A 214 -9.39 -15.98 2.79
CA HIS A 214 -8.78 -15.31 1.63
C HIS A 214 -7.85 -14.14 2.01
N ASP A 215 -7.63 -13.90 3.31
CA ASP A 215 -6.81 -12.80 3.84
C ASP A 215 -5.38 -12.78 3.27
N GLN A 216 -4.80 -13.98 3.08
CA GLN A 216 -3.45 -14.16 2.52
C GLN A 216 -3.30 -13.62 1.10
N TRP A 217 -4.41 -13.47 0.36
CA TRP A 217 -4.43 -13.02 -1.03
C TRP A 217 -4.97 -11.60 -1.12
N ALA A 218 -6.01 -11.29 -0.33
CA ALA A 218 -6.65 -9.97 -0.34
C ALA A 218 -5.70 -8.85 0.07
N ARG A 219 -4.90 -9.02 1.14
CA ARG A 219 -4.02 -7.95 1.64
C ARG A 219 -2.92 -7.53 0.64
N PRO A 220 -2.13 -8.45 0.05
CA PRO A 220 -1.18 -8.08 -0.99
C PRO A 220 -1.83 -7.43 -2.20
N LEU A 221 -3.00 -7.92 -2.64
CA LEU A 221 -3.72 -7.36 -3.77
C LEU A 221 -4.21 -5.93 -3.50
N MET A 222 -4.73 -5.66 -2.30
CA MET A 222 -5.12 -4.32 -1.88
C MET A 222 -3.92 -3.37 -1.86
N ALA A 223 -2.77 -3.80 -1.32
CA ALA A 223 -1.55 -3.00 -1.31
C ALA A 223 -1.06 -2.69 -2.74
N GLY A 224 -1.06 -3.69 -3.62
CA GLY A 224 -0.70 -3.52 -5.02
C GLY A 224 -1.62 -2.58 -5.78
N LEU A 225 -2.93 -2.73 -5.57
CA LEU A 225 -3.94 -1.85 -6.15
C LEU A 225 -3.80 -0.41 -5.65
N LEU A 226 -3.51 -0.22 -4.35
CA LEU A 226 -3.25 1.10 -3.77
C LEU A 226 -2.02 1.77 -4.40
N LEU A 227 -0.92 1.04 -4.55
CA LEU A 227 0.29 1.55 -5.22
C LEU A 227 0.03 1.88 -6.69
N GLY A 228 -0.72 1.03 -7.41
CA GLY A 228 -1.16 1.30 -8.79
C GLY A 228 -2.04 2.54 -8.88
N LEU A 229 -2.97 2.72 -7.93
CA LEU A 229 -3.86 3.88 -7.84
C LEU A 229 -3.07 5.17 -7.57
N PHE A 230 -2.08 5.14 -6.66
CA PHE A 230 -1.15 6.24 -6.42
C PHE A 230 -0.35 6.61 -7.66
N GLY A 231 0.28 5.62 -8.31
CA GLY A 231 1.05 5.85 -9.53
C GLY A 231 0.21 6.44 -10.66
N CYS A 232 -0.99 5.89 -10.89
CA CYS A 232 -1.90 6.39 -11.92
C CYS A 232 -2.40 7.82 -11.64
N THR A 233 -2.63 8.15 -10.37
CA THR A 233 -3.06 9.50 -9.98
C THR A 233 -1.92 10.51 -10.06
N LEU A 234 -0.68 10.11 -9.73
CA LEU A 234 0.50 10.96 -9.90
C LEU A 234 0.74 11.36 -11.36
N LEU A 235 0.32 10.54 -12.32
CA LEU A 235 0.39 10.89 -13.72
C LEU A 235 -0.37 12.19 -14.05
N SER A 236 -1.35 12.59 -13.22
CA SER A 236 -2.03 13.90 -13.35
C SER A 236 -1.17 15.11 -13.00
N THR A 237 0.03 14.88 -12.47
CA THR A 237 0.99 15.94 -12.13
C THR A 237 2.18 15.97 -13.10
N VAL A 238 2.30 14.96 -13.97
CA VAL A 238 3.38 14.86 -14.94
C VAL A 238 3.04 15.73 -16.15
N TYR A 239 3.87 16.74 -16.38
CA TYR A 239 3.78 17.63 -17.53
C TYR A 239 4.99 17.42 -18.43
N VAL A 240 4.74 17.23 -19.73
CA VAL A 240 5.78 17.28 -20.76
C VAL A 240 5.93 18.73 -21.17
N LEU A 241 7.17 19.21 -21.30
CA LEU A 241 7.41 20.56 -21.82
C LEU A 241 6.72 20.69 -23.19
N PRO A 242 5.90 21.74 -23.42
CA PRO A 242 5.23 21.96 -24.69
C PRO A 242 6.17 21.98 -25.89
N GLU A 243 7.46 22.32 -25.68
CA GLU A 243 8.48 22.30 -26.74
C GLU A 243 8.93 20.89 -27.16
N LEU A 244 8.71 19.86 -26.34
CA LEU A 244 9.13 18.47 -26.61
C LEU A 244 8.04 17.61 -27.26
N ALA A 245 6.77 17.97 -27.10
CA ALA A 245 5.66 17.24 -27.72
C ALA A 245 4.47 18.18 -27.95
N ASP A 246 4.12 18.39 -29.22
CA ASP A 246 2.95 19.18 -29.60
C ASP A 246 1.68 18.54 -28.99
N ARG A 247 1.14 19.15 -27.93
CA ARG A 247 -0.14 18.80 -27.28
C ARG A 247 -0.22 17.43 -26.60
N PHE A 248 0.89 16.87 -26.11
CA PHE A 248 0.83 15.62 -25.35
C PHE A 248 0.43 15.87 -23.89
N GLU A 249 -0.87 15.77 -23.59
CA GLU A 249 -1.37 15.70 -22.21
C GLU A 249 -1.39 14.24 -21.75
N PHE A 250 -0.59 13.91 -20.74
CA PHE A 250 -0.67 12.60 -20.10
C PHE A 250 -2.08 12.41 -19.51
N TYR A 251 -2.54 13.30 -18.64
CA TYR A 251 -3.79 13.10 -17.91
C TYR A 251 -4.83 14.17 -18.28
N PRO A 252 -5.61 13.97 -19.35
CA PRO A 252 -6.57 14.97 -19.80
C PRO A 252 -7.68 15.14 -18.75
N ARG A 253 -8.09 16.38 -18.46
CA ARG A 253 -9.26 16.69 -17.59
C ARG A 253 -9.22 16.01 -16.19
N PRO A 254 -8.21 16.28 -15.34
CA PRO A 254 -8.08 15.68 -14.00
C PRO A 254 -9.30 15.89 -13.08
N TRP A 255 -10.07 16.95 -13.32
CA TRP A 255 -11.26 17.29 -12.54
C TRP A 255 -12.34 16.21 -12.54
N LEU A 256 -12.43 15.39 -13.61
CA LEU A 256 -13.35 14.25 -13.65
C LEU A 256 -13.01 13.22 -12.58
N SER A 257 -11.73 12.96 -12.38
CA SER A 257 -11.25 12.05 -11.33
C SER A 257 -11.49 12.63 -9.95
N THR A 258 -11.29 13.94 -9.78
CA THR A 258 -11.57 14.62 -8.51
C THR A 258 -13.05 14.50 -8.14
N LEU A 259 -13.97 14.63 -9.09
CA LEU A 259 -15.39 14.41 -8.85
C LEU A 259 -15.69 12.95 -8.49
N GLY A 260 -15.15 11.98 -9.25
CA GLY A 260 -15.36 10.56 -8.98
C GLY A 260 -14.81 10.12 -7.62
N ILE A 261 -13.58 10.50 -7.30
CA ILE A 261 -12.95 10.26 -6.00
C ILE A 261 -13.68 11.02 -4.90
N GLY A 262 -14.11 12.26 -5.16
CA GLY A 262 -14.87 13.07 -4.21
C GLY A 262 -16.20 12.43 -3.81
N LEU A 263 -16.94 11.88 -4.78
CA LEU A 263 -18.15 11.09 -4.50
C LEU A 263 -17.86 9.84 -3.66
N LEU A 264 -16.76 9.14 -3.96
CA LEU A 264 -16.32 7.98 -3.17
C LEU A 264 -15.88 8.36 -1.75
N LEU A 265 -15.23 9.50 -1.57
CA LEU A 265 -14.85 10.04 -0.28
C LEU A 265 -16.10 10.38 0.57
N LEU A 266 -17.07 11.08 -0.01
CA LEU A 266 -18.34 11.37 0.66
C LEU A 266 -19.10 10.08 1.00
N TYR A 267 -19.07 9.08 0.12
CA TYR A 267 -19.62 7.76 0.40
C TYR A 267 -18.87 7.03 1.54
N ALA A 268 -17.55 7.13 1.60
CA ALA A 268 -16.75 6.57 2.69
C ALA A 268 -17.05 7.27 4.03
N GLU A 269 -17.15 8.61 4.05
CA GLU A 269 -17.60 9.37 5.22
C GLU A 269 -18.98 8.92 5.68
N TYR A 270 -19.91 8.73 4.75
CA TYR A 270 -21.23 8.19 5.03
C TYR A 270 -21.17 6.80 5.65
N ARG A 271 -20.39 5.90 5.06
CA ARG A 271 -20.35 4.49 5.45
C ARG A 271 -19.65 4.25 6.79
N PHE A 272 -18.62 5.03 7.11
CA PHE A 272 -17.73 4.80 8.25
C PHE A 272 -17.88 5.79 9.40
N LEU A 273 -18.33 7.04 9.15
CA LEU A 273 -18.39 8.08 10.19
C LEU A 273 -19.81 8.49 10.53
N CYS A 274 -20.76 8.38 9.59
CA CYS A 274 -22.10 8.96 9.77
C CYS A 274 -22.89 8.38 10.94
N ALA A 275 -22.88 7.06 11.11
CA ALA A 275 -23.59 6.41 12.21
C ALA A 275 -22.78 6.51 13.52
N ASP A 276 -21.49 6.16 13.46
CA ASP A 276 -20.68 5.94 14.65
C ASP A 276 -20.13 7.23 15.28
N VAL A 277 -19.83 8.25 14.47
CA VAL A 277 -19.20 9.51 14.92
C VAL A 277 -20.20 10.67 14.93
N PHE A 278 -21.02 10.79 13.89
CA PHE A 278 -21.91 11.94 13.74
C PHE A 278 -23.32 11.73 14.30
N GLY A 279 -23.68 10.51 14.70
CA GLY A 279 -25.01 10.20 15.26
C GLY A 279 -26.16 10.30 14.24
N GLY A 280 -25.85 10.24 12.94
CA GLY A 280 -26.83 10.28 11.85
C GLY A 280 -26.51 11.31 10.76
N PHE A 281 -27.23 11.23 9.64
CA PHE A 281 -26.97 12.04 8.45
C PHE A 281 -27.40 13.51 8.60
N TRP A 282 -28.48 13.76 9.35
CA TRP A 282 -29.08 15.09 9.51
C TRP A 282 -28.56 15.85 10.73
N THR A 283 -27.43 15.43 11.30
CA THR A 283 -26.83 16.12 12.44
C THR A 283 -25.96 17.27 11.95
N LEU A 284 -25.87 18.34 12.75
CA LEU A 284 -25.03 19.50 12.43
C LEU A 284 -23.55 19.12 12.19
N PRO A 285 -22.93 18.20 12.96
CA PRO A 285 -21.61 17.67 12.65
C PRO A 285 -21.52 17.03 11.26
N ALA A 286 -22.46 16.15 10.90
CA ALA A 286 -22.47 15.47 9.60
C ALA A 286 -22.57 16.47 8.44
N ILE A 287 -23.53 17.39 8.51
CA ILE A 287 -23.74 18.41 7.47
C ILE A 287 -22.48 19.28 7.32
N SER A 288 -21.84 19.66 8.44
CA SER A 288 -20.61 20.44 8.40
C SER A 288 -19.42 19.68 7.82
N ALA A 289 -19.28 18.38 8.12
CA ALA A 289 -18.25 17.51 7.56
C ALA A 289 -18.41 17.41 6.04
N TYR A 290 -19.57 16.96 5.56
CA TYR A 290 -19.84 16.82 4.13
C TYR A 290 -19.72 18.15 3.38
N GLY A 291 -20.22 19.24 3.98
CA GLY A 291 -20.10 20.58 3.43
C GLY A 291 -18.64 20.98 3.25
N MET A 292 -17.80 20.74 4.25
CA MET A 292 -16.38 21.10 4.16
C MET A 292 -15.60 20.21 3.20
N THR A 293 -15.84 18.90 3.22
CA THR A 293 -15.24 17.96 2.27
C THR A 293 -15.59 18.37 0.83
N THR A 294 -16.85 18.72 0.58
CA THR A 294 -17.29 19.24 -0.73
C THR A 294 -16.58 20.53 -1.10
N LEU A 295 -16.45 21.49 -0.17
CA LEU A 295 -15.73 22.75 -0.43
C LEU A 295 -14.24 22.52 -0.72
N ILE A 296 -13.58 21.61 -0.01
CA ILE A 296 -12.18 21.24 -0.26
C ILE A 296 -12.06 20.61 -1.65
N LEU A 297 -12.95 19.69 -2.02
CA LEU A 297 -12.97 19.07 -3.36
C LEU A 297 -13.17 20.11 -4.47
N LEU A 298 -14.06 21.08 -4.27
CA LEU A 298 -14.28 22.17 -5.21
C LEU A 298 -13.06 23.10 -5.32
N ALA A 299 -12.39 23.40 -4.21
CA ALA A 299 -11.17 24.19 -4.19
C ALA A 299 -9.97 23.46 -4.83
N THR A 300 -10.01 22.12 -4.87
CA THR A 300 -8.94 21.25 -5.36
C THR A 300 -9.32 20.47 -6.62
N LEU A 301 -10.29 20.96 -7.39
CA LEU A 301 -10.76 20.32 -8.64
C LEU A 301 -9.65 19.83 -9.58
N PRO A 302 -8.58 20.59 -9.87
CA PRO A 302 -7.52 20.09 -10.76
C PRO A 302 -6.55 19.09 -10.11
N ALA A 303 -6.72 18.79 -8.82
CA ALA A 303 -5.79 18.03 -7.99
C ALA A 303 -6.44 16.76 -7.40
N PRO A 304 -6.72 15.73 -8.23
CA PRO A 304 -7.42 14.51 -7.79
C PRO A 304 -6.69 13.74 -6.67
N GLY A 305 -5.37 13.85 -6.60
CA GLY A 305 -4.56 13.21 -5.57
C GLY A 305 -4.84 13.71 -4.16
N ILE A 306 -5.32 14.94 -3.97
CA ILE A 306 -5.69 15.46 -2.64
C ILE A 306 -6.91 14.70 -2.11
N GLY A 307 -7.98 14.61 -2.90
CA GLY A 307 -9.18 13.85 -2.53
C GLY A 307 -8.88 12.38 -2.28
N LEU A 308 -8.03 11.77 -3.13
CA LEU A 308 -7.61 10.38 -2.96
C LEU A 308 -6.86 10.19 -1.64
N SER A 309 -5.90 11.07 -1.34
CA SER A 309 -5.11 10.98 -0.10
C SER A 309 -5.99 11.04 1.14
N VAL A 310 -6.94 11.99 1.17
CA VAL A 310 -7.88 12.14 2.29
C VAL A 310 -8.75 10.90 2.44
N MET A 311 -9.22 10.31 1.34
CA MET A 311 -9.98 9.06 1.36
C MET A 311 -9.16 7.90 1.93
N ILE A 312 -7.90 7.73 1.50
CA ILE A 312 -7.04 6.66 2.03
C ILE A 312 -6.70 6.88 3.51
N MET A 313 -6.47 8.13 3.93
CA MET A 313 -6.29 8.49 5.35
C MET A 313 -7.52 8.12 6.17
N LEU A 314 -8.72 8.47 5.69
CA LEU A 314 -10.00 8.15 6.32
C LEU A 314 -10.21 6.64 6.47
N LEU A 315 -9.94 5.87 5.41
CA LEU A 315 -10.05 4.42 5.46
C LEU A 315 -9.02 3.83 6.43
N GLY A 316 -7.81 4.38 6.46
CA GLY A 316 -6.73 3.92 7.35
C GLY A 316 -7.09 4.09 8.81
N THR A 317 -7.64 5.26 9.17
CA THR A 317 -8.11 5.52 10.53
C THR A 317 -9.35 4.71 10.88
N ALA A 318 -10.33 4.60 9.98
CA ALA A 318 -11.55 3.81 10.21
C ALA A 318 -11.26 2.32 10.41
N ARG A 319 -10.23 1.77 9.76
CA ARG A 319 -9.80 0.37 9.89
C ARG A 319 -8.72 0.15 10.95
N GLY A 320 -8.27 1.20 11.65
CA GLY A 320 -7.19 1.10 12.63
C GLY A 320 -5.84 0.66 12.04
N SER A 321 -5.60 0.90 10.75
CA SER A 321 -4.35 0.52 10.06
C SER A 321 -3.42 1.74 9.90
N PRO A 322 -2.39 1.90 10.77
CA PRO A 322 -1.50 3.05 10.72
C PRO A 322 -0.67 3.08 9.43
N THR A 323 -0.41 1.93 8.83
CA THR A 323 0.29 1.81 7.55
C THR A 323 -0.51 2.43 6.40
N MET A 324 -1.82 2.18 6.32
CA MET A 324 -2.68 2.74 5.28
C MET A 324 -2.92 4.24 5.50
N ALA A 325 -3.15 4.66 6.75
CA ALA A 325 -3.24 6.08 7.09
C ALA A 325 -1.93 6.82 6.76
N GLY A 326 -0.79 6.23 7.13
CA GLY A 326 0.55 6.74 6.81
C GLY A 326 0.82 6.79 5.31
N ALA A 327 0.38 5.79 4.54
CA ALA A 327 0.47 5.78 3.09
C ALA A 327 -0.34 6.94 2.46
N GLY A 328 -1.53 7.22 2.97
CA GLY A 328 -2.32 8.38 2.55
C GLY A 328 -1.62 9.72 2.85
N ILE A 329 -1.01 9.86 4.03
CA ILE A 329 -0.22 11.06 4.40
C ILE A 329 1.02 11.21 3.50
N GLY A 330 1.76 10.11 3.29
CA GLY A 330 2.95 10.09 2.45
C GLY A 330 2.61 10.43 1.00
N PHE A 331 1.51 9.87 0.49
CA PHE A 331 1.01 10.19 -0.84
C PHE A 331 0.54 11.64 -0.96
N LEU A 332 -0.13 12.19 0.06
CA LEU A 332 -0.50 13.61 0.08
C LEU A 332 0.73 14.51 -0.06
N ALA A 333 1.78 14.25 0.73
CA ALA A 333 3.01 15.02 0.69
C ALA A 333 3.71 14.91 -0.68
N LEU A 334 3.83 13.69 -1.22
CA LEU A 334 4.40 13.44 -2.54
C LEU A 334 3.60 14.14 -3.65
N PHE A 335 2.28 13.99 -3.64
CA PHE A 335 1.39 14.59 -4.63
C PHE A 335 1.41 16.12 -4.55
N MET A 336 1.39 16.69 -3.34
CA MET A 336 1.54 18.14 -3.16
C MET A 336 2.87 18.64 -3.71
N GLY A 337 3.98 17.92 -3.46
CA GLY A 337 5.28 18.24 -4.03
C GLY A 337 5.26 18.23 -5.56
N ALA A 338 4.79 17.13 -6.16
CA ALA A 338 4.72 16.98 -7.61
C ALA A 338 3.79 18.03 -8.26
N TRP A 339 2.62 18.27 -7.66
CA TRP A 339 1.65 19.24 -8.15
C TRP A 339 2.15 20.68 -8.02
N PHE A 340 2.87 21.02 -6.95
CA PHE A 340 3.45 22.35 -6.76
C PHE A 340 4.47 22.67 -7.86
N TYR A 341 5.34 21.72 -8.20
CA TYR A 341 6.39 21.89 -9.21
C TYR A 341 5.94 21.72 -10.67
N GLY A 342 4.71 21.25 -10.93
CA GLY A 342 4.17 21.20 -12.30
C GLY A 342 4.11 22.59 -12.97
N ILE A 343 4.34 22.72 -14.27
CA ILE A 343 4.65 24.05 -14.88
C ILE A 343 3.39 24.83 -15.34
N GLU A 344 2.18 24.28 -15.24
CA GLU A 344 1.00 24.85 -15.91
C GLU A 344 0.43 26.17 -15.36
N THR A 345 0.56 26.42 -14.06
CA THR A 345 -0.09 27.57 -13.41
C THR A 345 0.90 28.35 -12.56
N SER A 346 0.64 29.66 -12.42
CA SER A 346 1.54 30.50 -11.64
C SER A 346 1.65 29.98 -10.21
N LEU A 347 2.86 30.03 -9.66
CA LEU A 347 3.13 29.67 -8.26
C LEU A 347 2.18 30.39 -7.28
N LEU A 348 1.74 31.59 -7.64
CA LEU A 348 0.80 32.39 -6.86
C LEU A 348 -0.59 31.73 -6.76
N VAL A 349 -1.16 31.27 -7.88
CA VAL A 349 -2.48 30.60 -7.90
C VAL A 349 -2.43 29.28 -7.12
N LYS A 350 -1.32 28.54 -7.22
CA LYS A 350 -1.10 27.32 -6.45
C LYS A 350 -0.95 27.58 -4.95
N ALA A 351 -0.25 28.67 -4.58
CA ALA A 351 -0.12 29.07 -3.18
C ALA A 351 -1.48 29.43 -2.56
N TYR A 352 -2.30 30.22 -3.25
CA TYR A 352 -3.63 30.59 -2.75
C TYR A 352 -4.56 29.39 -2.60
N SER A 353 -4.55 28.44 -3.54
CA SER A 353 -5.38 27.23 -3.45
C SER A 353 -4.94 26.31 -2.31
N LEU A 354 -3.63 26.14 -2.07
CA LEU A 354 -3.12 25.37 -0.92
C LEU A 354 -3.41 26.04 0.42
N ILE A 355 -3.18 27.35 0.52
CA ILE A 355 -3.50 28.10 1.74
C ILE A 355 -5.00 28.04 2.02
N GLY A 356 -5.84 28.23 0.98
CA GLY A 356 -7.29 28.13 1.08
C GLY A 356 -7.75 26.75 1.54
N ALA A 357 -7.27 25.68 0.91
CA ALA A 357 -7.59 24.31 1.30
C ALA A 357 -7.13 23.99 2.74
N GLY A 358 -5.93 24.44 3.12
CA GLY A 358 -5.40 24.26 4.48
C GLY A 358 -6.21 25.00 5.54
N LEU A 359 -6.57 26.27 5.28
CA LEU A 359 -7.45 27.04 6.18
C LEU A 359 -8.83 26.40 6.29
N LEU A 360 -9.40 25.94 5.18
CA LEU A 360 -10.66 25.20 5.18
C LEU A 360 -10.55 23.93 6.03
N ALA A 361 -9.50 23.13 5.86
CA ALA A 361 -9.30 21.92 6.68
C ALA A 361 -9.18 22.24 8.19
N LEU A 362 -8.51 23.33 8.56
CA LEU A 362 -8.40 23.78 9.95
C LEU A 362 -9.74 24.25 10.52
N ILE A 363 -10.53 24.99 9.74
CA ILE A 363 -11.88 25.42 10.13
C ILE A 363 -12.78 24.21 10.31
N ALA A 364 -12.73 23.22 9.40
CA ALA A 364 -13.45 21.96 9.52
C ALA A 364 -13.10 21.27 10.83
N ARG A 365 -11.80 21.09 11.10
CA ARG A 365 -11.31 20.45 12.31
C ARG A 365 -11.80 21.17 13.56
N TRP A 366 -11.68 22.50 13.60
CA TRP A 366 -12.13 23.30 14.73
C TRP A 366 -13.64 23.14 14.98
N LEU A 367 -14.44 23.20 13.92
CA LEU A 367 -15.89 23.12 13.99
C LEU A 367 -16.35 21.71 14.38
N LEU A 368 -15.75 20.67 13.80
CA LEU A 368 -16.02 19.28 14.16
C LEU A 368 -15.71 19.02 15.63
N LEU A 369 -14.52 19.43 16.11
CA LEU A 369 -14.17 19.26 17.53
C LEU A 369 -15.16 19.99 18.46
N ARG A 370 -15.62 21.18 18.08
CA ARG A 370 -16.62 21.93 18.87
C ARG A 370 -18.00 21.29 18.88
N LEU A 371 -18.40 20.63 17.79
CA LEU A 371 -19.75 20.09 17.63
C LEU A 371 -19.86 18.62 18.08
N THR A 372 -18.81 17.81 17.96
CA THR A 372 -18.82 16.40 18.39
C THR A 372 -18.35 16.22 19.83
N PHE A 373 -17.45 17.07 20.32
CA PHE A 373 -16.96 17.05 21.70
C PHE A 373 -17.48 18.27 22.47
N GLN A 374 -18.80 18.39 22.64
CA GLN A 374 -19.33 19.24 23.69
C GLN A 374 -19.13 18.52 25.04
N PRO A 375 -18.50 19.18 26.05
CA PRO A 375 -18.32 18.58 27.35
C PRO A 375 -19.68 18.33 28.00
N ALA A 376 -19.78 17.23 28.74
CA ALA A 376 -20.90 16.82 29.58
C ALA A 376 -21.28 17.83 30.71
N SER A 377 -20.89 19.09 30.62
CA SER A 377 -21.18 20.11 31.64
C SER A 377 -22.65 20.51 31.67
N GLN A 378 -23.41 20.35 30.58
CA GLN A 378 -24.84 20.67 30.57
C GLN A 378 -25.72 19.61 31.26
N ALA A 379 -25.21 18.40 31.50
CA ALA A 379 -25.96 17.35 32.20
C ALA A 379 -25.88 17.46 33.73
N VAL A 380 -24.81 18.07 34.26
CA VAL A 380 -24.62 18.28 35.72
C VAL A 380 -25.39 19.52 36.20
N ASP A 381 -25.39 20.61 35.41
CA ASP A 381 -26.15 21.83 35.75
C ASP A 381 -27.68 21.62 35.70
N ALA A 382 -28.16 20.65 34.92
CA ALA A 382 -29.58 20.29 34.85
C ALA A 382 -30.05 19.45 36.05
N LEU A 383 -29.15 18.76 36.73
CA LEU A 383 -29.45 18.02 37.97
C LEU A 383 -29.36 18.91 39.20
N ASP A 384 -28.41 19.86 39.23
CA ASP A 384 -28.21 20.77 40.37
C ASP A 384 -29.32 21.84 40.49
N HIS A 385 -29.95 22.23 39.37
CA HIS A 385 -31.12 23.12 39.37
C HIS A 385 -32.46 22.42 39.60
N GLY A 386 -32.48 21.08 39.67
CA GLY A 386 -33.68 20.29 39.97
C GLY A 386 -33.92 20.07 41.48
N GLU A 387 -32.87 20.14 42.31
CA GLU A 387 -32.96 19.80 43.74
C GLU A 387 -33.12 21.02 44.67
N SER A 388 -32.91 22.26 44.20
CA SER A 388 -32.99 23.46 45.05
C SER A 388 -34.39 24.13 45.13
N GLY A 389 -35.45 23.47 44.64
CA GLY A 389 -36.79 24.06 44.49
C GLY A 389 -37.86 23.65 45.51
N HIS A 390 -37.58 22.71 46.42
CA HIS A 390 -38.54 22.25 47.42
C HIS A 390 -37.88 22.04 48.80
N ALA A 391 -37.79 23.13 49.56
CA ALA A 391 -37.72 23.09 51.02
C ALA A 391 -38.47 24.30 51.59
#